data_AF-A0A7W5DUX2-F1
#
_entry.id   AF-A0A7W5DUX2-F1
#
_cell.length_a   1.000
_cell.length_b   1.000
_cell.length_c   1.000
_cell.angle_alpha   90.00
_cell.angle_beta   90.00
_cell.angle_gamma   90.00
#
_symmetry.space_group_name_H-M   'P 1'
#
loop_
_entity.id
_entity.type
_entity.pdbx_description
1 polymer ?
#
loop_
_entity_poly.entity_id
_entity_poly.type
_entity_poly.pdbx_seq_one_letter_code
_entity_poly.pdbx_strand_id
1 'polypeptide(L)'
;MSNTENPVFLSPGDDPEMAAASKKARQTFKYFWRELSWENRRIIPGLEVAAVKASLADPPEVQAENPDGLEVEHMWLLDVDFDGRHVEGTLINTPHSLKSFQEGQRVKIAGKQLGDWMYVCMGEVCGGFTIDLMRSRMEAGERKQHDRAWGHDFGDVGIVPLVPASYLGGEPPKKKGFLSRFKKTPQKPQDYAKIAAAEHPMSVNMRESFEQTLQENPELLHETDDKGFTFLHQLSLAGSLDGVDVCLKHGADANTPAANGMKPFDLAKCLAWDRVMKRLQQG
;
A
#
# COMPACT_ATOMS: atom_id res chain seq x y z
N MET A 1 -6.00 -18.36 -21.09
CA MET A 1 -6.32 -18.01 -19.69
C MET A 1 -6.22 -19.30 -18.91
N SER A 2 -5.19 -19.44 -18.06
CA SER A 2 -5.03 -20.65 -17.26
C SER A 2 -6.15 -20.70 -16.22
N ASN A 3 -6.91 -21.79 -16.21
CA ASN A 3 -7.76 -22.20 -15.08
C ASN A 3 -6.87 -22.49 -13.87
N THR A 4 -6.34 -21.44 -13.25
CA THR A 4 -5.78 -21.55 -11.91
C THR A 4 -6.97 -21.31 -10.99
N GLU A 5 -7.56 -22.38 -10.45
CA GLU A 5 -8.48 -22.26 -9.32
C GLU A 5 -7.76 -21.43 -8.24
N ASN A 6 -8.21 -20.20 -8.01
CA ASN A 6 -7.71 -19.40 -6.91
C ASN A 6 -8.31 -20.00 -5.63
N PRO A 7 -7.52 -20.67 -4.77
CA PRO A 7 -8.07 -21.34 -3.61
C PRO A 7 -8.78 -20.32 -2.70
N VAL A 8 -10.06 -20.56 -2.43
CA VAL A 8 -10.82 -19.78 -1.46
C VAL A 8 -10.36 -20.19 -0.07
N PHE A 9 -9.74 -19.26 0.66
CA PHE A 9 -9.32 -19.50 2.04
C PHE A 9 -10.44 -19.07 2.99
N LEU A 10 -11.09 -20.05 3.61
CA LEU A 10 -12.05 -19.82 4.68
C LEU A 10 -11.29 -19.65 6.01
N SER A 11 -11.43 -18.49 6.62
CA SER A 11 -10.98 -18.24 7.99
C SER A 11 -12.21 -18.08 8.88
N PRO A 12 -12.22 -18.62 10.11
CA PRO A 12 -13.27 -18.31 11.07
C PRO A 12 -13.40 -16.79 11.22
N GLY A 13 -14.63 -16.26 11.17
CA GLY A 13 -14.89 -14.81 11.27
C GLY A 13 -14.30 -14.15 12.53
N ASP A 14 -14.02 -14.95 13.56
CA ASP A 14 -13.49 -14.52 14.86
C ASP A 14 -12.02 -14.89 15.11
N ASP A 15 -11.22 -15.21 14.08
CA ASP A 15 -9.79 -15.53 14.26
C ASP A 15 -9.02 -14.29 14.79
N PRO A 16 -8.57 -14.30 16.06
CA PRO A 16 -7.94 -13.12 16.67
C PRO A 16 -6.57 -12.81 16.08
N GLU A 17 -5.85 -13.81 15.58
CA GLU A 17 -4.55 -13.61 14.92
C GLU A 17 -4.76 -12.98 13.55
N MET A 18 -5.77 -13.41 12.79
CA MET A 18 -6.13 -12.83 11.50
C MET A 18 -6.58 -11.37 11.65
N ALA A 19 -7.38 -11.08 12.68
CA ALA A 19 -7.78 -9.72 13.03
C ALA A 19 -6.57 -8.85 13.42
N ALA A 20 -5.60 -9.39 14.17
CA ALA A 20 -4.38 -8.69 14.55
C ALA A 20 -3.47 -8.42 13.34
N ALA A 21 -3.27 -9.39 12.45
CA ALA A 21 -2.53 -9.22 11.21
C ALA A 21 -3.15 -8.14 10.31
N SER A 22 -4.48 -8.19 10.15
CA SER A 22 -5.23 -7.18 9.38
C SER A 22 -5.13 -5.78 10.00
N LYS A 23 -5.18 -5.70 11.34
CA LYS A 23 -4.96 -4.44 12.07
C LYS A 23 -3.55 -3.90 11.82
N LYS A 24 -2.53 -4.77 11.83
CA LYS A 24 -1.15 -4.37 11.53
C LYS A 24 -1.04 -3.83 10.10
N ALA A 25 -1.65 -4.49 9.12
CA ALA A 25 -1.70 -4.00 7.75
C ALA A 25 -2.33 -2.59 7.66
N ARG A 26 -3.47 -2.36 8.31
CA ARG A 26 -4.08 -1.02 8.35
C ARG A 26 -3.17 0.04 8.96
N GLN A 27 -2.46 -0.28 10.04
CA GLN A 27 -1.52 0.64 10.70
C GLN A 27 -0.30 0.99 9.83
N THR A 28 0.04 0.12 8.89
CA THR A 28 1.21 0.27 8.02
C THR A 28 0.86 0.60 6.57
N PHE A 29 -0.43 0.72 6.24
CA PHE A 29 -0.92 1.05 4.89
C PHE A 29 -0.30 2.32 4.31
N LYS A 30 0.10 3.27 5.16
CA LYS A 30 0.80 4.47 4.76
C LYS A 30 2.05 4.22 3.92
N TYR A 31 2.75 3.10 4.14
CA TYR A 31 3.93 2.73 3.36
C TYR A 31 3.55 2.26 1.95
N PHE A 32 2.52 1.45 1.81
CA PHE A 32 1.94 1.08 0.52
C PHE A 32 1.53 2.32 -0.28
N TRP A 33 0.75 3.20 0.33
CA TRP A 33 0.29 4.40 -0.34
C TRP A 33 1.44 5.35 -0.72
N ARG A 34 2.46 5.47 0.15
CA ARG A 34 3.67 6.23 -0.16
C ARG A 34 4.37 5.71 -1.41
N GLU A 35 4.56 4.40 -1.54
CA GLU A 35 5.18 3.82 -2.74
C GLU A 35 4.33 4.05 -3.99
N LEU A 36 3.01 3.81 -3.93
CA LEU A 36 2.11 4.10 -5.05
C LEU A 36 2.12 5.58 -5.46
N SER A 37 2.18 6.48 -4.48
CA SER A 37 2.27 7.92 -4.76
C SER A 37 3.52 8.27 -5.57
N TRP A 38 4.66 7.63 -5.27
CA TRP A 38 5.88 7.80 -6.06
C TRP A 38 5.84 7.06 -7.39
N GLU A 39 5.22 5.88 -7.45
CA GLU A 39 5.05 5.10 -8.66
C GLU A 39 4.28 5.90 -9.73
N ASN A 40 3.20 6.58 -9.34
CA ASN A 40 2.39 7.41 -10.24
C ASN A 40 3.16 8.60 -10.86
N ARG A 41 4.37 8.90 -10.36
CA ARG A 41 5.26 9.95 -10.89
C ARG A 41 6.36 9.39 -11.80
N ARG A 42 6.46 8.07 -11.96
CA ARG A 42 7.51 7.43 -12.75
C ARG A 42 7.08 7.30 -14.22
N ILE A 43 8.02 7.57 -15.11
CA ILE A 43 7.88 7.27 -16.54
C ILE A 43 7.94 5.76 -16.78
N ILE A 44 8.87 5.09 -16.09
CA ILE A 44 9.04 3.64 -16.16
C ILE A 44 8.56 3.04 -14.83
N PRO A 45 7.50 2.22 -14.85
CA PRO A 45 6.99 1.57 -13.65
C PRO A 45 8.08 0.83 -12.88
N GLY A 46 8.14 1.05 -11.57
CA GLY A 46 9.05 0.38 -10.65
C GLY A 46 8.37 -0.71 -9.82
N LEU A 47 7.05 -0.68 -9.73
CA LEU A 47 6.26 -1.71 -9.05
C LEU A 47 5.83 -2.80 -10.03
N GLU A 48 6.07 -4.05 -9.65
CA GLU A 48 5.64 -5.23 -10.41
C GLU A 48 4.17 -5.57 -10.12
N VAL A 49 3.75 -5.36 -8.87
CA VAL A 49 2.36 -5.45 -8.43
C VAL A 49 2.15 -4.52 -7.24
N ALA A 50 0.95 -3.95 -7.10
CA ALA A 50 0.51 -3.22 -5.93
C ALA A 50 -0.98 -3.48 -5.72
N ALA A 51 -1.31 -4.20 -4.64
CA ALA A 51 -2.66 -4.69 -4.39
C ALA A 51 -3.08 -4.45 -2.93
N VAL A 52 -4.37 -4.21 -2.72
CA VAL A 52 -4.98 -4.20 -1.39
C VAL A 52 -6.01 -5.31 -1.28
N LYS A 53 -6.20 -5.86 -0.08
CA LYS A 53 -7.26 -6.82 0.21
C LYS A 53 -8.36 -6.13 0.99
N ALA A 54 -9.60 -6.23 0.53
CA ALA A 54 -10.77 -5.60 1.10
C ALA A 54 -11.75 -6.64 1.65
N SER A 55 -12.40 -6.38 2.79
CA SER A 55 -13.60 -7.09 3.21
C SER A 55 -14.84 -6.46 2.58
N LEU A 56 -15.58 -7.27 1.82
CA LEU A 56 -16.80 -6.89 1.11
C LEU A 56 -17.96 -7.77 1.60
N ALA A 57 -19.15 -7.18 1.64
CA ALA A 57 -20.40 -7.84 2.04
C ALA A 57 -21.53 -7.31 1.14
N ASP A 58 -22.48 -8.18 0.83
CA ASP A 58 -23.70 -7.78 0.14
C ASP A 58 -24.59 -6.92 1.07
N PRO A 59 -25.45 -6.05 0.51
CA PRO A 59 -26.51 -5.40 1.27
C PRO A 59 -27.41 -6.43 1.97
N PRO A 60 -28.00 -6.12 3.13
CA PRO A 60 -28.82 -7.06 3.90
C PRO A 60 -29.94 -7.73 3.10
N GLU A 61 -30.51 -7.01 2.13
CA GLU A 61 -31.59 -7.49 1.27
C GLU A 61 -31.09 -8.61 0.34
N VAL A 62 -29.90 -8.44 -0.24
CA VAL A 62 -29.26 -9.43 -1.11
C VAL A 62 -28.74 -10.62 -0.30
N GLN A 63 -28.24 -10.36 0.91
CA GLN A 63 -27.77 -11.40 1.81
C GLN A 63 -28.92 -12.32 2.27
N ALA A 64 -30.11 -11.76 2.52
CA ALA A 64 -31.29 -12.53 2.88
C ALA A 64 -31.73 -13.52 1.77
N GLU A 65 -31.41 -13.22 0.51
CA GLU A 65 -31.67 -14.09 -0.65
C GLU A 65 -30.58 -15.18 -0.85
N ASN A 66 -29.47 -15.10 -0.12
CA ASN A 66 -28.35 -16.05 -0.18
C ASN A 66 -27.88 -16.48 1.24
N PRO A 67 -28.73 -17.18 2.03
CA PRO A 67 -28.45 -17.49 3.43
C PRO A 67 -27.26 -18.44 3.64
N ASP A 68 -26.90 -19.22 2.61
CA ASP A 68 -25.73 -20.11 2.63
C ASP A 68 -24.44 -19.43 2.15
N GLY A 69 -24.54 -18.16 1.71
CA GLY A 69 -23.40 -17.36 1.27
C GLY A 69 -22.53 -16.88 2.42
N LEU A 70 -21.27 -16.59 2.13
CA LEU A 70 -20.38 -15.94 3.09
C LEU A 70 -20.90 -14.53 3.42
N GLU A 71 -20.96 -14.20 4.71
CA GLU A 71 -21.31 -12.85 5.18
C GLU A 71 -20.28 -11.81 4.71
N VAL A 72 -19.00 -12.19 4.71
CA VAL A 72 -17.90 -11.36 4.26
C VAL A 72 -17.00 -12.17 3.36
N GLU A 73 -16.61 -11.59 2.23
CA GLU A 73 -15.51 -12.09 1.41
C GLU A 73 -14.33 -11.12 1.42
N HIS A 74 -13.13 -11.69 1.43
CA HIS A 74 -11.89 -10.94 1.38
C HIS A 74 -11.31 -10.97 -0.03
N MET A 75 -11.38 -9.85 -0.73
CA MET A 75 -11.07 -9.75 -2.16
C MET A 75 -9.88 -8.83 -2.42
N TRP A 76 -9.04 -9.20 -3.39
CA TRP A 76 -7.92 -8.37 -3.83
C TRP A 76 -8.38 -7.32 -4.85
N LEU A 77 -7.80 -6.13 -4.72
CA LEU A 77 -8.00 -4.97 -5.59
C LEU A 77 -6.66 -4.52 -6.18
N LEU A 78 -6.61 -4.29 -7.49
CA LEU A 78 -5.53 -3.59 -8.19
C LEU A 78 -5.95 -2.15 -8.55
N ASP A 79 -5.09 -1.44 -9.28
CA ASP A 79 -5.32 -0.05 -9.72
C ASP A 79 -5.75 0.86 -8.57
N VAL A 80 -5.04 0.69 -7.46
CA VAL A 80 -5.45 1.20 -6.17
C VAL A 80 -5.25 2.70 -6.11
N ASP A 81 -6.28 3.41 -5.67
CA ASP A 81 -6.27 4.83 -5.44
C ASP A 81 -6.73 5.18 -4.02
N PHE A 82 -6.30 6.33 -3.51
CA PHE A 82 -6.67 6.81 -2.18
C PHE A 82 -6.85 8.33 -2.20
N ASP A 83 -7.99 8.79 -1.66
CA ASP A 83 -8.35 10.22 -1.60
C ASP A 83 -8.15 10.83 -0.21
N GLY A 84 -7.52 10.09 0.72
CA GLY A 84 -7.40 10.48 2.14
C GLY A 84 -8.57 10.04 3.02
N ARG A 85 -9.65 9.47 2.44
CA ARG A 85 -10.82 8.95 3.16
C ARG A 85 -11.16 7.52 2.77
N HIS A 86 -11.15 7.23 1.49
CA HIS A 86 -11.55 5.95 0.92
C HIS A 86 -10.47 5.41 0.01
N VAL A 87 -10.32 4.09 0.05
CA VAL A 87 -9.50 3.36 -0.92
C VAL A 87 -10.42 2.93 -2.05
N GLU A 88 -9.99 3.13 -3.28
CA GLU A 88 -10.66 2.63 -4.47
C GLU A 88 -9.74 1.65 -5.20
N GLY A 89 -10.32 0.68 -5.90
CA GLY A 89 -9.54 -0.25 -6.70
C GLY A 89 -10.42 -1.19 -7.51
N THR A 90 -9.81 -1.93 -8.42
CA THR A 90 -10.46 -2.86 -9.35
C THR A 90 -10.39 -4.29 -8.81
N LEU A 91 -11.53 -4.95 -8.65
CA LEU A 91 -11.60 -6.36 -8.26
C LEU A 91 -10.89 -7.25 -9.28
N ILE A 92 -9.97 -8.09 -8.82
CA ILE A 92 -9.19 -8.98 -9.71
C ILE A 92 -9.61 -10.43 -9.69
N ASN A 93 -10.50 -10.80 -8.78
CA ASN A 93 -11.02 -12.15 -8.67
C ASN A 93 -12.55 -12.11 -8.77
N THR A 94 -13.14 -13.16 -9.33
CA THR A 94 -14.58 -13.39 -9.27
C THR A 94 -15.00 -13.71 -7.82
N PRO A 95 -16.00 -12.99 -7.25
CA PRO A 95 -16.52 -13.32 -5.92
C PRO A 95 -17.14 -14.73 -5.89
N HIS A 96 -17.03 -15.41 -4.75
CA HIS A 96 -17.57 -16.76 -4.60
C HIS A 96 -19.06 -16.74 -4.26
N SER A 97 -19.44 -15.93 -3.28
CA SER A 97 -20.78 -15.85 -2.69
C SER A 97 -21.44 -14.51 -2.94
N LEU A 98 -20.66 -13.42 -3.01
CA LEU A 98 -21.19 -12.07 -3.18
C LEU A 98 -21.93 -11.93 -4.52
N LYS A 99 -23.10 -11.30 -4.50
CA LYS A 99 -23.96 -11.09 -5.69
C LYS A 99 -23.93 -9.64 -6.19
N SER A 100 -23.57 -8.69 -5.34
CA SER A 100 -23.51 -7.26 -5.68
C SER A 100 -22.20 -6.83 -6.31
N PHE A 101 -21.25 -7.78 -6.45
CA PHE A 101 -19.90 -7.52 -6.92
C PHE A 101 -19.54 -8.45 -8.08
N GLN A 102 -18.63 -8.00 -8.95
CA GLN A 102 -18.09 -8.80 -10.05
C GLN A 102 -16.60 -8.51 -10.28
N GLU A 103 -15.89 -9.46 -10.86
CA GLU A 103 -14.51 -9.25 -11.33
C GLU A 103 -14.46 -8.07 -12.31
N GLY A 104 -13.38 -7.28 -12.24
CA GLY A 104 -13.18 -6.07 -13.04
C GLY A 104 -13.96 -4.84 -12.57
N GLN A 105 -14.83 -4.95 -11.56
CA GLN A 105 -15.54 -3.80 -11.02
C GLN A 105 -14.63 -2.93 -10.16
N ARG A 106 -14.70 -1.61 -10.39
CA ARG A 106 -14.10 -0.62 -9.48
C ARG A 106 -14.98 -0.47 -8.24
N VAL A 107 -14.40 -0.68 -7.07
CA VAL A 107 -15.10 -0.57 -5.78
C VAL A 107 -14.44 0.48 -4.90
N LYS A 108 -15.24 1.10 -4.03
CA LYS A 108 -14.83 2.10 -3.06
C LYS A 108 -15.04 1.58 -1.65
N ILE A 109 -14.00 1.57 -0.83
CA ILE A 109 -14.03 0.99 0.52
C ILE A 109 -13.56 2.00 1.56
N ALA A 110 -14.12 1.89 2.77
CA ALA A 110 -13.63 2.62 3.93
C ALA A 110 -12.36 1.96 4.49
N GLY A 111 -11.50 2.73 5.17
CA GLY A 111 -10.25 2.20 5.75
C GLY A 111 -10.43 1.01 6.72
N LYS A 112 -11.60 0.86 7.35
CA LYS A 112 -11.93 -0.31 8.19
C LYS A 112 -12.03 -1.63 7.41
N GLN A 113 -12.38 -1.54 6.12
CA GLN A 113 -12.51 -2.70 5.24
C GLN A 113 -11.18 -3.14 4.65
N LEU A 114 -10.11 -2.33 4.78
CA LEU A 114 -8.78 -2.74 4.39
C LEU A 114 -8.31 -3.88 5.31
N GLY A 115 -8.18 -5.07 4.75
CA GLY A 115 -7.74 -6.29 5.44
C GLY A 115 -6.24 -6.56 5.27
N ASP A 116 -5.66 -6.22 4.12
CA ASP A 116 -4.22 -6.34 3.88
C ASP A 116 -3.77 -5.44 2.73
N TRP A 117 -2.47 -5.33 2.52
CA TRP A 117 -1.87 -4.71 1.34
C TRP A 117 -0.55 -5.39 1.03
N MET A 118 -0.16 -5.41 -0.24
CA MET A 118 1.18 -5.80 -0.64
C MET A 118 1.60 -5.09 -1.91
N TYR A 119 2.90 -4.91 -2.08
CA TYR A 119 3.48 -4.54 -3.36
C TYR A 119 4.77 -5.30 -3.59
N VAL A 120 5.20 -5.39 -4.86
CA VAL A 120 6.47 -5.97 -5.25
C VAL A 120 7.30 -4.92 -5.96
N CYS A 121 8.52 -4.72 -5.49
CA CYS A 121 9.47 -3.80 -6.09
C CYS A 121 10.85 -4.44 -6.09
N MET A 122 11.54 -4.41 -7.23
CA MET A 122 12.88 -5.03 -7.37
C MET A 122 12.91 -6.52 -6.97
N GLY A 123 11.82 -7.24 -7.24
CA GLY A 123 11.64 -8.65 -6.85
C GLY A 123 11.44 -8.90 -5.35
N GLU A 124 11.27 -7.86 -4.54
CA GLU A 124 11.01 -7.96 -3.10
C GLU A 124 9.53 -7.74 -2.80
N VAL A 125 8.91 -8.67 -2.06
CA VAL A 125 7.54 -8.48 -1.54
C VAL A 125 7.59 -7.63 -0.26
N CYS A 126 6.80 -6.57 -0.25
CA CYS A 126 6.55 -5.74 0.93
C CYS A 126 5.06 -5.81 1.31
N GLY A 127 4.75 -5.82 2.61
CA GLY A 127 3.41 -6.07 3.12
C GLY A 127 3.01 -7.54 3.10
N GLY A 128 1.70 -7.81 3.07
CA GLY A 128 1.15 -9.16 3.11
C GLY A 128 1.11 -9.73 4.53
N PHE A 129 0.61 -8.98 5.50
CA PHE A 129 0.59 -9.40 6.91
C PHE A 129 -0.30 -10.62 7.13
N THR A 130 -1.45 -10.66 6.47
CA THR A 130 -2.36 -11.81 6.54
C THR A 130 -1.81 -12.98 5.72
N ILE A 131 -1.07 -12.70 4.64
CA ILE A 131 -0.35 -13.74 3.88
C ILE A 131 0.73 -14.39 4.74
N ASP A 132 1.54 -13.61 5.46
CA ASP A 132 2.57 -14.14 6.34
C ASP A 132 1.99 -14.99 7.48
N LEU A 133 0.87 -14.55 8.08
CA LEU A 133 0.14 -15.36 9.08
C LEU A 133 -0.37 -16.68 8.47
N MET A 134 -0.95 -16.66 7.27
CA MET A 134 -1.37 -17.90 6.61
C MET A 134 -0.18 -18.81 6.33
N ARG A 135 0.94 -18.26 5.85
CA ARG A 135 2.17 -19.01 5.60
C ARG A 135 2.75 -19.60 6.88
N SER A 136 2.60 -18.95 8.03
CA SER A 136 3.10 -19.47 9.31
C SER A 136 2.40 -20.75 9.76
N ARG A 137 1.17 -20.97 9.28
CA ARG A 137 0.33 -22.15 9.53
C ARG A 137 0.52 -23.26 8.50
N MET A 138 1.22 -23.00 7.40
CA MET A 138 1.51 -23.95 6.33
C MET A 138 2.80 -24.72 6.60
N GLU A 139 2.91 -25.95 6.13
CA GLU A 139 4.18 -26.69 6.14
C GLU A 139 5.18 -26.11 5.14
N ALA A 140 6.47 -26.43 5.29
CA ALA A 140 7.52 -25.87 4.44
C ALA A 140 7.35 -26.16 2.92
N GLY A 141 6.74 -27.31 2.59
CA GLY A 141 6.42 -27.67 1.20
C GLY A 141 5.25 -26.86 0.66
N GLU A 142 4.19 -26.69 1.45
CA GLU A 142 2.99 -25.92 1.11
C GLU A 142 3.32 -24.44 0.93
N ARG A 143 4.16 -23.86 1.82
CA ARG A 143 4.65 -22.48 1.65
C ARG A 143 5.34 -22.26 0.30
N LYS A 144 6.17 -23.20 -0.15
CA LYS A 144 6.83 -23.10 -1.46
C LYS A 144 5.83 -23.18 -2.62
N GLN A 145 4.77 -23.97 -2.48
CA GLN A 145 3.71 -24.06 -3.49
C GLN A 145 2.88 -22.77 -3.52
N HIS A 146 2.51 -22.24 -2.36
CA HIS A 146 1.84 -20.95 -2.20
C HIS A 146 2.64 -19.82 -2.87
N ASP A 147 3.92 -19.67 -2.52
CA ASP A 147 4.80 -18.64 -3.07
C ASP A 147 4.94 -18.78 -4.60
N ARG A 148 5.00 -20.02 -5.11
CA ARG A 148 5.03 -20.31 -6.54
C ARG A 148 3.72 -19.95 -7.25
N ALA A 149 2.58 -20.21 -6.63
CA ALA A 149 1.26 -19.86 -7.17
C ALA A 149 1.08 -18.34 -7.30
N TRP A 150 1.62 -17.59 -6.32
CA TRP A 150 1.69 -16.13 -6.38
C TRP A 150 2.77 -15.59 -7.33
N GLY A 151 3.75 -16.41 -7.71
CA GLY A 151 4.87 -16.00 -8.55
C GLY A 151 5.95 -15.18 -7.82
N HIS A 152 5.90 -15.09 -6.49
CA HIS A 152 6.80 -14.25 -5.68
C HIS A 152 7.34 -14.97 -4.45
N ASP A 153 8.59 -14.68 -4.07
CA ASP A 153 9.23 -15.18 -2.83
C ASP A 153 8.87 -14.23 -1.68
N PHE A 154 7.97 -14.67 -0.79
CA PHE A 154 7.53 -13.89 0.37
C PHE A 154 8.55 -13.91 1.53
N GLY A 155 9.75 -14.45 1.33
CA GLY A 155 10.81 -14.42 2.35
C GLY A 155 10.57 -15.39 3.50
N ASP A 156 11.22 -15.11 4.63
CA ASP A 156 11.12 -15.92 5.84
C ASP A 156 9.83 -15.59 6.61
N VAL A 157 9.14 -16.63 7.08
CA VAL A 157 7.90 -16.47 7.87
C VAL A 157 8.15 -15.63 9.13
N GLY A 158 7.22 -14.73 9.44
CA GLY A 158 7.31 -13.82 10.59
C GLY A 158 8.10 -12.55 10.28
N ILE A 159 8.57 -12.38 9.03
CA ILE A 159 9.29 -11.20 8.58
C ILE A 159 8.50 -10.56 7.44
N VAL A 160 7.85 -9.44 7.74
CA VAL A 160 7.10 -8.64 6.78
C VAL A 160 7.84 -7.33 6.51
N PRO A 161 8.51 -7.17 5.35
CA PRO A 161 9.11 -5.90 4.96
C PRO A 161 8.04 -4.82 4.73
N LEU A 162 8.33 -3.58 5.12
CA LEU A 162 7.50 -2.41 4.76
C LEU A 162 8.03 -1.66 3.56
N VAL A 163 9.34 -1.76 3.32
CA VAL A 163 10.09 -1.11 2.23
C VAL A 163 11.14 -2.07 1.68
N PRO A 164 11.64 -1.89 0.45
CA PRO A 164 12.73 -2.70 -0.07
C PRO A 164 14.00 -2.58 0.78
N ALA A 165 14.81 -3.65 0.83
CA ALA A 165 16.03 -3.67 1.64
C ALA A 165 17.04 -2.58 1.23
N SER A 166 17.05 -2.19 -0.05
CA SER A 166 17.91 -1.12 -0.57
C SER A 166 17.63 0.25 0.05
N TYR A 167 16.42 0.50 0.55
CA TYR A 167 16.07 1.76 1.22
C TYR A 167 16.73 1.86 2.60
N LEU A 168 17.20 0.73 3.13
CA LEU A 168 17.85 0.60 4.43
C LEU A 168 19.36 0.37 4.29
N GLY A 169 19.93 0.58 3.11
CA GLY A 169 21.34 0.33 2.80
C GLY A 169 21.69 -1.14 2.54
N GLY A 170 20.68 -2.01 2.35
CA GLY A 170 20.86 -3.38 1.88
C GLY A 170 21.11 -3.47 0.38
N GLU A 171 21.54 -4.64 -0.11
CA GLU A 171 21.58 -4.93 -1.55
C GLU A 171 20.22 -5.49 -2.00
N PRO A 172 19.73 -5.14 -3.21
CA PRO A 172 18.56 -5.79 -3.78
C PRO A 172 18.84 -7.28 -4.03
N PRO A 173 17.80 -8.13 -4.09
CA PRO A 173 17.97 -9.55 -4.34
C PRO A 173 18.67 -9.79 -5.69
N LYS A 174 19.86 -10.40 -5.66
CA LYS A 174 20.58 -10.80 -6.88
C LYS A 174 19.80 -11.91 -7.58
N LYS A 175 19.68 -11.85 -8.92
CA LYS A 175 19.16 -12.96 -9.74
C LYS A 175 19.94 -14.23 -9.37
N LYS A 176 19.25 -15.26 -8.86
CA LYS A 176 19.87 -16.50 -8.35
C LYS A 176 20.69 -17.17 -9.45
N GLY A 177 22.01 -17.04 -9.40
CA GLY A 177 22.95 -17.79 -10.24
C GLY A 177 23.02 -19.27 -9.82
N PHE A 178 23.46 -20.14 -10.73
CA PHE A 178 23.50 -21.61 -10.55
C PHE A 178 24.26 -22.09 -9.28
N LEU A 179 25.15 -21.26 -8.72
CA LEU A 179 25.97 -21.57 -7.53
C LEU A 179 25.36 -21.08 -6.19
N SER A 180 24.26 -20.32 -6.20
CA SER A 180 23.68 -19.69 -5.00
C SER A 180 22.85 -20.64 -4.11
N ARG A 181 22.77 -21.93 -4.45
CA ARG A 181 21.74 -22.86 -3.92
C ARG A 181 21.98 -23.39 -2.49
N PHE A 182 23.10 -23.07 -1.85
CA PHE A 182 23.56 -23.81 -0.65
C PHE A 182 23.66 -23.03 0.67
N LYS A 183 23.31 -21.74 0.72
CA LYS A 183 23.16 -21.02 2.00
C LYS A 183 22.17 -19.86 1.86
N LYS A 184 20.94 -20.02 2.38
CA LYS A 184 20.00 -18.91 2.56
C LYS A 184 20.37 -18.22 3.87
N THR A 185 20.84 -16.98 3.80
CA THR A 185 21.01 -16.15 5.01
C THR A 185 19.61 -15.79 5.54
N PRO A 186 19.30 -16.04 6.81
CA PRO A 186 18.02 -15.64 7.40
C PRO A 186 17.81 -14.14 7.25
N GLN A 187 16.60 -13.74 6.86
CA GLN A 187 16.21 -12.34 6.83
C GLN A 187 16.19 -11.78 8.25
N LYS A 188 16.44 -10.47 8.37
CA LYS A 188 16.31 -9.74 9.63
C LYS A 188 15.02 -8.93 9.58
N PRO A 189 14.19 -8.94 10.64
CA PRO A 189 13.04 -8.05 10.74
C PRO A 189 13.47 -6.59 10.57
N GLN A 190 12.66 -5.81 9.87
CA GLN A 190 12.88 -4.38 9.73
C GLN A 190 12.48 -3.64 11.01
N ASP A 191 13.25 -2.62 11.37
CA ASP A 191 12.87 -1.68 12.43
C ASP A 191 11.88 -0.66 11.89
N TYR A 192 10.59 -0.89 12.16
CA TYR A 192 9.50 -0.04 11.67
C TYR A 192 9.55 1.37 12.24
N ALA A 193 10.10 1.56 13.45
CA ALA A 193 10.25 2.89 14.03
C ALA A 193 11.35 3.66 13.31
N LYS A 194 12.47 2.99 12.98
CA LYS A 194 13.53 3.58 12.15
C LYS A 194 13.03 3.93 10.75
N ILE A 195 12.19 3.09 10.15
CA ILE A 195 11.56 3.37 8.85
C ILE A 195 10.64 4.58 8.93
N ALA A 196 9.82 4.69 9.99
CA ALA A 196 8.94 5.83 10.20
C ALA A 196 9.72 7.15 10.38
N ALA A 197 10.91 7.07 10.98
CA ALA A 197 11.79 8.22 11.20
C ALA A 197 12.60 8.62 9.95
N ALA A 198 12.77 7.72 8.99
CA ALA A 198 13.50 7.97 7.75
C ALA A 198 12.64 8.70 6.71
N GLU A 199 13.29 9.49 5.86
CA GLU A 199 12.68 10.03 4.64
C GLU A 199 12.72 8.98 3.52
N HIS A 200 11.75 9.03 2.62
CA HIS A 200 11.70 8.16 1.46
C HIS A 200 12.82 8.51 0.46
N PRO A 201 13.56 7.53 -0.10
CA PRO A 201 14.68 7.82 -1.01
C PRO A 201 14.31 8.69 -2.22
N MET A 202 13.12 8.48 -2.82
CA MET A 202 12.67 9.36 -3.91
C MET A 202 12.40 10.79 -3.44
N SER A 203 11.93 10.98 -2.20
CA SER A 203 11.71 12.31 -1.64
C SER A 203 13.02 13.06 -1.48
N VAL A 204 14.07 12.39 -0.99
CA VAL A 204 15.41 12.96 -0.86
C VAL A 204 15.99 13.30 -2.23
N ASN A 205 15.95 12.35 -3.17
CA ASN A 205 16.57 12.49 -4.48
C ASN A 205 15.88 13.53 -5.37
N MET A 206 14.56 13.72 -5.21
CA MET A 206 13.79 14.69 -6.00
C MET A 206 13.82 16.10 -5.42
N ARG A 207 14.40 16.31 -4.23
CA ARG A 207 14.32 17.59 -3.52
C ARG A 207 14.89 18.76 -4.34
N GLU A 208 16.13 18.62 -4.80
CA GLU A 208 16.84 19.69 -5.51
C GLU A 208 16.18 20.01 -6.86
N SER A 209 15.84 18.98 -7.64
CA SER A 209 15.18 19.16 -8.94
C SER A 209 13.77 19.75 -8.79
N PHE A 210 13.03 19.37 -7.75
CA PHE A 210 11.71 19.96 -7.48
C PHE A 210 11.83 21.43 -7.07
N GLU A 211 12.79 21.76 -6.20
CA GLU A 211 13.08 23.14 -5.80
C GLU A 211 13.45 24.01 -7.01
N GLN A 212 14.33 23.52 -7.89
CA GLN A 212 14.65 24.21 -9.15
C GLN A 212 13.42 24.41 -10.04
N THR A 213 12.60 23.37 -10.19
CA THR A 213 11.38 23.43 -11.02
C THR A 213 10.44 24.53 -10.53
N LEU A 214 10.26 24.68 -9.21
CA LEU A 214 9.40 25.73 -8.64
C LEU A 214 10.01 27.14 -8.68
N GLN A 215 11.34 27.26 -8.79
CA GLN A 215 11.99 28.55 -9.05
C GLN A 215 11.74 29.02 -10.49
N GLU A 216 11.78 28.09 -11.45
CA GLU A 216 11.55 28.36 -12.86
C GLU A 216 10.06 28.55 -13.18
N ASN A 217 9.20 27.81 -12.48
CA ASN A 217 7.75 27.82 -12.66
C ASN A 217 7.04 27.78 -11.29
N PRO A 218 6.81 28.95 -10.65
CA PRO A 218 6.12 29.03 -9.37
C PRO A 218 4.63 28.67 -9.43
N GLU A 219 3.97 28.86 -10.59
CA GLU A 219 2.54 28.60 -10.75
C GLU A 219 2.16 27.13 -10.58
N LEU A 220 3.10 26.20 -10.79
CA LEU A 220 2.94 24.77 -10.50
C LEU A 220 2.46 24.49 -9.07
N LEU A 221 2.76 25.36 -8.09
CA LEU A 221 2.28 25.18 -6.72
C LEU A 221 0.75 25.22 -6.57
N HIS A 222 0.07 25.86 -7.54
CA HIS A 222 -1.37 26.05 -7.52
C HIS A 222 -2.11 25.08 -8.46
N GLU A 223 -1.38 24.36 -9.30
CA GLU A 223 -1.97 23.30 -10.13
C GLU A 223 -2.49 22.17 -9.25
N THR A 224 -3.55 21.53 -9.73
CA THR A 224 -4.19 20.41 -9.04
C THR A 224 -4.32 19.20 -9.95
N ASP A 225 -4.25 18.01 -9.37
CA ASP A 225 -4.68 16.79 -10.06
C ASP A 225 -6.21 16.73 -10.24
N ASP A 226 -6.70 15.62 -10.82
CA ASP A 226 -8.13 15.39 -11.07
C ASP A 226 -9.00 15.36 -9.80
N LYS A 227 -8.39 15.26 -8.61
CA LYS A 227 -9.08 15.30 -7.31
C LYS A 227 -9.04 16.69 -6.67
N GLY A 228 -8.43 17.67 -7.33
CA GLY A 228 -8.20 19.00 -6.77
C GLY A 228 -7.04 19.04 -5.77
N PHE A 229 -6.09 18.09 -5.80
CA PHE A 229 -4.93 18.09 -4.93
C PHE A 229 -3.76 18.82 -5.56
N THR A 230 -3.29 19.89 -4.91
CA THR A 230 -2.00 20.51 -5.23
C THR A 230 -0.83 19.63 -4.83
N PHE A 231 0.40 19.98 -5.24
CA PHE A 231 1.60 19.28 -4.78
C PHE A 231 1.68 19.18 -3.26
N LEU A 232 1.32 20.24 -2.53
CA LEU A 232 1.33 20.22 -1.07
C LEU A 232 0.37 19.17 -0.50
N HIS A 233 -0.82 19.01 -1.09
CA HIS A 233 -1.78 17.96 -0.71
C HIS A 233 -1.21 16.56 -1.00
N GLN A 234 -0.73 16.33 -2.23
CA GLN A 234 -0.24 15.03 -2.67
C GLN A 234 0.97 14.58 -1.86
N LEU A 235 1.95 15.47 -1.63
CA LEU A 235 3.17 15.18 -0.88
C LEU A 235 2.88 15.01 0.62
N SER A 236 1.87 15.71 1.14
CA SER A 236 1.41 15.51 2.53
C SER A 236 0.77 14.12 2.73
N LEU A 237 -0.05 13.68 1.77
CA LEU A 237 -0.65 12.35 1.79
C LEU A 237 0.41 11.24 1.62
N ALA A 238 1.39 11.46 0.75
CA ALA A 238 2.52 10.55 0.53
C ALA A 238 3.52 10.50 1.70
N GLY A 239 3.44 11.44 2.66
CA GLY A 239 4.36 11.50 3.79
C GLY A 239 5.76 12.01 3.44
N SER A 240 5.89 12.81 2.37
CA SER A 240 7.15 13.41 1.93
C SER A 240 7.43 14.68 2.73
N LEU A 241 8.31 14.62 3.73
CA LEU A 241 8.67 15.83 4.51
C LEU A 241 9.47 16.80 3.65
N ASP A 242 10.43 16.29 2.86
CA ASP A 242 11.24 17.15 1.99
C ASP A 242 10.40 17.91 0.96
N GLY A 243 9.49 17.21 0.28
CA GLY A 243 8.62 17.82 -0.72
C GLY A 243 7.65 18.84 -0.10
N VAL A 244 7.08 18.53 1.07
CA VAL A 244 6.26 19.48 1.83
C VAL A 244 7.05 20.72 2.24
N ASP A 245 8.28 20.54 2.73
CA ASP A 245 9.13 21.67 3.10
C ASP A 245 9.46 22.57 1.91
N VAL A 246 9.76 21.98 0.74
CA VAL A 246 9.99 22.73 -0.51
C VAL A 246 8.74 23.52 -0.90
N CYS A 247 7.55 22.88 -0.93
CA CYS A 247 6.31 23.59 -1.26
C CYS A 247 6.06 24.80 -0.34
N LEU A 248 6.23 24.63 0.98
CA LEU A 248 5.99 25.70 1.96
C LEU A 248 7.01 26.84 1.82
N LYS A 249 8.28 26.54 1.58
CA LYS A 249 9.32 27.55 1.34
C LYS A 249 9.05 28.41 0.11
N HIS A 250 8.38 27.83 -0.88
CA HIS A 250 7.99 28.51 -2.11
C HIS A 250 6.60 29.16 -2.05
N GLY A 251 5.96 29.21 -0.87
CA GLY A 251 4.73 29.97 -0.64
C GLY A 251 3.43 29.21 -0.87
N ALA A 252 3.46 27.88 -0.90
CA ALA A 252 2.23 27.08 -0.94
C ALA A 252 1.37 27.31 0.32
N ASP A 253 0.07 27.53 0.16
CA ASP A 253 -0.84 27.69 1.30
C ASP A 253 -1.22 26.34 1.92
N ALA A 254 -0.79 26.13 3.18
CA ALA A 254 -1.09 24.94 3.97
C ALA A 254 -2.55 24.83 4.43
N ASN A 255 -3.36 25.88 4.24
CA ASN A 255 -4.74 25.95 4.73
C ASN A 255 -5.80 25.84 3.64
N THR A 256 -5.43 25.92 2.36
CA THR A 256 -6.37 25.75 1.25
C THR A 256 -6.87 24.31 1.23
N PRO A 257 -8.20 24.08 1.29
CA PRO A 257 -8.77 22.76 1.17
C PRO A 257 -8.84 22.31 -0.31
N ALA A 258 -8.63 21.02 -0.54
CA ALA A 258 -8.91 20.37 -1.82
C ALA A 258 -10.42 20.25 -2.12
N ALA A 259 -10.78 19.72 -3.29
CA ALA A 259 -12.18 19.52 -3.71
C ALA A 259 -12.98 18.63 -2.75
N ASN A 260 -12.33 17.66 -2.10
CA ASN A 260 -12.96 16.80 -1.08
C ASN A 260 -13.01 17.46 0.33
N GLY A 261 -12.59 18.73 0.44
CA GLY A 261 -12.56 19.51 1.68
C GLY A 261 -11.38 19.21 2.60
N MET A 262 -10.45 18.33 2.22
CA MET A 262 -9.27 18.01 3.04
C MET A 262 -8.15 19.01 2.81
N LYS A 263 -7.55 19.49 3.89
CA LYS A 263 -6.31 20.27 3.85
C LYS A 263 -5.09 19.34 3.80
N PRO A 264 -3.90 19.85 3.44
CA PRO A 264 -2.65 19.08 3.52
C PRO A 264 -2.44 18.43 4.90
N PHE A 265 -2.75 19.14 5.99
CA PHE A 265 -2.65 18.59 7.34
C PHE A 265 -3.59 17.41 7.58
N ASP A 266 -4.83 17.46 7.07
CA ASP A 266 -5.80 16.37 7.22
C ASP A 266 -5.33 15.10 6.48
N LEU A 267 -4.73 15.28 5.31
CA LEU A 267 -4.13 14.20 4.52
C LEU A 267 -2.93 13.58 5.22
N ALA A 268 -2.02 14.39 5.79
CA ALA A 268 -0.92 13.87 6.60
C ALA A 268 -1.42 13.12 7.85
N LYS A 269 -2.48 13.64 8.48
CA LYS A 269 -3.09 13.07 9.68
C LYS A 269 -3.77 11.74 9.43
N CYS A 270 -4.47 11.57 8.31
CA CYS A 270 -5.21 10.32 8.04
C CYS A 270 -4.30 9.08 7.97
N LEU A 271 -3.02 9.27 7.62
CA LEU A 271 -1.99 8.22 7.58
C LEU A 271 -0.93 8.36 8.69
N ALA A 272 -1.13 9.24 9.67
CA ALA A 272 -0.22 9.47 10.80
C ALA A 272 1.24 9.76 10.38
N TRP A 273 1.41 10.77 9.52
CA TRP A 273 2.73 11.30 9.14
C TRP A 273 3.19 12.40 10.09
N ASP A 274 3.66 12.02 11.29
CA ASP A 274 3.99 12.95 12.39
C ASP A 274 4.96 14.06 12.00
N ARG A 275 6.01 13.73 11.25
CA ARG A 275 7.02 14.70 10.79
C ARG A 275 6.41 15.73 9.84
N VAL A 276 5.56 15.28 8.91
CA VAL A 276 4.86 16.14 7.96
C VAL A 276 3.83 17.02 8.66
N MET A 277 3.01 16.44 9.55
CA MET A 277 2.05 17.19 10.36
C MET A 277 2.74 18.31 11.14
N LYS A 278 3.87 18.01 11.80
CA LYS A 278 4.67 19.00 12.52
C LYS A 278 5.17 20.12 11.60
N ARG A 279 5.64 19.78 10.38
CA ARG A 279 6.15 20.78 9.43
C ARG A 279 5.06 21.69 8.90
N LEU A 280 3.86 21.15 8.63
CA LEU A 280 2.69 21.89 8.18
C LEU A 280 2.17 22.87 9.25
N GLN A 281 2.33 22.55 10.53
CA GLN A 281 1.97 23.43 11.64
C GLN A 281 2.98 24.58 11.89
N GLN A 282 4.17 24.47 11.30
CA GLN A 282 5.25 25.46 11.40
C GLN A 282 5.31 26.41 10.21
N GLY A 283 4.53 26.13 9.16
CA GLY A 283 4.43 26.94 7.94
C GLY A 283 3.39 28.04 8.05
#